data_AF-A0A3B8YBK3-F1
#
_entry.id   AF-A0A3B8YBK3-F1
#
_cell.length_a   1.000
_cell.length_b   1.000
_cell.length_c   1.000
_cell.angle_alpha   90.00
_cell.angle_beta   90.00
_cell.angle_gamma   90.00
#
_symmetry.space_group_name_H-M   'P 1'
#
loop_
_entity.id
_entity.type
_entity.pdbx_description
1 polymer ?
#
loop_
_entity_poly.entity_id
_entity_poly.type
_entity_poly.pdbx_seq_one_letter_code
_entity_poly.pdbx_strand_id
1 'polypeptide(L)'
;MINAKIIAVVDTKIKLSTMDSTALPETDFFDLKKGKILEINWYKPADNDHWEFELDVPVSGLYNWFAYDPHIRIEDPDVAGGQGILDAVKKVNAEQPYYQKRDITGDGIAETFCNWFAGDFLDQLDVPVPRYGPSAGNYVKPHPVYGNNTPNKPKSATDLFNELSRGGDDGKWKTVSKAVAISSAKNGKPTVACCPRPTRGGQGHIAIVLPKGSLSDMRIAQAGSRNSNDMRFETGFGSKASSAKFFVYG
;
A
#
# COMPACT_ATOMS: atom_id res chain seq x y z
N MET A 1 -1.01 25.54 8.91
CA MET A 1 -1.12 24.13 8.46
C MET A 1 -2.42 24.02 7.70
N ILE A 2 -2.43 23.27 6.59
CA ILE A 2 -3.68 22.97 5.89
C ILE A 2 -4.15 21.63 6.49
N ASN A 3 -5.31 21.64 7.13
CA ASN A 3 -5.85 20.44 7.78
C ASN A 3 -6.32 19.42 6.74
N ALA A 4 -6.28 18.14 7.11
CA ALA A 4 -6.90 17.08 6.30
C ALA A 4 -8.42 17.22 6.35
N LYS A 5 -9.10 16.60 5.39
CA LYS A 5 -10.55 16.75 5.19
C LYS A 5 -11.22 15.41 5.03
N ILE A 6 -12.38 15.25 5.67
CA ILE A 6 -13.33 14.18 5.39
C ILE A 6 -14.44 14.73 4.50
N ILE A 7 -14.71 14.04 3.40
CA ILE A 7 -15.74 14.42 2.43
C ILE A 7 -16.72 13.26 2.31
N ALA A 8 -17.99 13.51 2.59
CA ALA A 8 -19.04 12.51 2.40
C ALA A 8 -19.26 12.23 0.90
N VAL A 9 -19.12 10.98 0.46
CA VAL A 9 -19.43 10.57 -0.93
C VAL A 9 -20.86 10.08 -1.11
N VAL A 10 -21.53 9.74 0.00
CA VAL A 10 -22.96 9.47 0.14
C VAL A 10 -23.47 10.11 1.43
N ASP A 11 -24.79 10.22 1.60
CA ASP A 11 -25.36 10.57 2.91
C ASP A 11 -24.93 9.52 3.94
N THR A 12 -24.33 9.96 5.04
CA THR A 12 -23.74 9.06 6.03
C THR A 12 -23.86 9.61 7.44
N LYS A 13 -23.55 8.75 8.42
CA LYS A 13 -23.49 9.09 9.82
C LYS A 13 -22.06 9.06 10.31
N ILE A 14 -21.68 10.11 11.03
CA ILE A 14 -20.43 10.21 11.78
C ILE A 14 -20.75 9.85 13.23
N LYS A 15 -20.03 8.88 13.81
CA LYS A 15 -20.46 8.13 15.00
C LYS A 15 -19.43 8.20 16.12
N LEU A 16 -19.83 7.99 17.37
CA LEU A 16 -18.92 7.87 18.51
C LEU A 16 -18.28 6.49 18.67
N SER A 17 -18.68 5.52 17.85
CA SER A 17 -18.06 4.20 17.79
C SER A 17 -18.19 3.59 16.39
N THR A 18 -17.53 2.44 16.18
CA THR A 18 -17.62 1.68 14.93
C THR A 18 -18.91 0.85 14.81
N MET A 19 -19.78 0.86 15.82
CA MET A 19 -21.04 0.08 15.82
C MET A 19 -22.01 0.56 14.73
N ASP A 20 -22.90 -0.33 14.29
CA ASP A 20 -23.96 0.05 13.34
C ASP A 20 -24.84 1.16 13.93
N SER A 21 -25.20 2.16 13.11
CA SER A 21 -25.99 3.30 13.58
C SER A 21 -27.38 2.96 14.10
N THR A 22 -27.94 1.81 13.69
CA THR A 22 -29.22 1.29 14.20
C THR A 22 -29.12 0.81 15.65
N ALA A 23 -27.91 0.53 16.13
CA ALA A 23 -27.62 0.14 17.50
C ALA A 23 -27.11 1.31 18.37
N LEU A 24 -27.05 2.53 17.82
CA LEU A 24 -26.56 3.71 18.54
C LEU A 24 -27.71 4.64 18.95
N PRO A 25 -27.63 5.26 20.15
CA PRO A 25 -28.47 6.40 20.50
C PRO A 25 -28.33 7.53 19.48
N GLU A 26 -29.39 8.32 19.28
CA GLU A 26 -29.35 9.48 18.35
C GLU A 26 -28.32 10.55 18.76
N THR A 27 -27.89 10.57 20.02
CA THR A 27 -26.83 11.44 20.54
C THR A 27 -25.44 11.01 20.11
N ASP A 28 -25.27 9.76 19.66
CA ASP A 28 -23.97 9.14 19.43
C ASP A 28 -23.57 9.21 17.96
N PHE A 29 -24.34 9.93 17.15
CA PHE A 29 -23.98 10.24 15.78
C PHE A 29 -24.54 11.59 15.32
N PHE A 30 -24.00 12.11 14.23
CA PHE A 30 -24.62 13.18 13.47
C PHE A 30 -24.60 12.86 11.98
N ASP A 31 -25.57 13.40 11.24
CA ASP A 31 -25.68 13.20 9.81
C ASP A 31 -24.70 14.11 9.05
N LEU A 32 -23.97 13.52 8.10
CA LEU A 32 -23.14 14.22 7.14
C LEU A 32 -23.68 13.96 5.73
N LYS A 33 -24.26 14.99 5.12
CA LYS A 33 -24.84 14.92 3.78
C LYS A 33 -23.77 14.78 2.71
N LYS A 34 -24.09 14.08 1.62
CA LYS A 34 -23.20 13.91 0.46
C LYS A 34 -22.62 15.27 0.01
N GLY A 35 -21.31 15.30 -0.20
CA GLY A 35 -20.55 16.46 -0.62
C GLY A 35 -20.16 17.42 0.51
N LYS A 36 -20.65 17.21 1.75
CA LYS A 36 -20.20 18.00 2.90
C LYS A 36 -18.80 17.60 3.33
N ILE A 37 -18.09 18.60 3.86
CA ILE A 37 -16.68 18.54 4.22
C ILE A 37 -16.54 18.80 5.71
N LEU A 38 -15.72 18.00 6.38
CA LEU A 38 -15.26 18.21 7.75
C LEU A 38 -13.75 18.41 7.71
N GLU A 39 -13.26 19.49 8.30
CA GLU A 39 -11.83 19.69 8.54
C GLU A 39 -11.42 18.87 9.76
N ILE A 40 -10.28 18.18 9.68
CA ILE A 40 -9.80 17.25 10.70
C ILE A 40 -8.32 17.50 11.02
N ASN A 41 -7.96 17.34 12.29
CA ASN A 41 -6.59 17.52 12.79
C ASN A 41 -5.75 16.26 12.58
N TRP A 42 -6.35 15.09 12.83
CA TRP A 42 -5.71 13.80 12.62
C TRP A 42 -6.75 12.72 12.31
N TYR A 43 -6.29 11.62 11.74
CA TYR A 43 -7.10 10.43 11.51
C TYR A 43 -6.23 9.17 11.59
N LYS A 44 -6.84 8.04 11.94
CA LYS A 44 -6.22 6.71 11.94
C LYS A 44 -7.27 5.64 11.63
N PRO A 45 -6.86 4.48 11.10
CA PRO A 45 -7.78 3.36 10.92
C PRO A 45 -8.36 2.86 12.24
N ALA A 46 -9.61 2.40 12.20
CA ALA A 46 -10.32 1.76 13.29
C ALA A 46 -10.98 0.45 12.79
N ASP A 47 -11.53 -0.31 13.73
CA ASP A 47 -12.19 -1.59 13.42
C ASP A 47 -13.44 -1.42 12.54
N ASN A 48 -13.88 -2.51 11.92
CA ASN A 48 -15.10 -2.56 11.09
C ASN A 48 -15.11 -1.57 9.92
N ASP A 49 -13.96 -1.39 9.24
CA ASP A 49 -13.77 -0.46 8.12
C ASP A 49 -14.12 1.00 8.44
N HIS A 50 -13.74 1.45 9.63
CA HIS A 50 -13.88 2.85 10.03
C HIS A 50 -12.55 3.59 10.05
N TRP A 51 -12.64 4.91 9.97
CA TRP A 51 -11.60 5.84 10.39
C TRP A 51 -12.01 6.46 11.71
N GLU A 52 -11.10 6.50 12.67
CA GLU A 52 -11.17 7.39 13.83
C GLU A 52 -10.46 8.69 13.48
N PHE A 53 -11.05 9.83 13.81
CA PHE A 53 -10.47 11.13 13.51
C PHE A 53 -10.88 12.18 14.53
N GLU A 54 -10.10 13.25 14.59
CA GLU A 54 -10.40 14.44 15.39
C GLU A 54 -10.80 15.59 14.48
N LEU A 55 -11.98 16.14 14.73
CA LEU A 55 -12.46 17.34 14.07
C LEU A 55 -11.65 18.56 14.47
N ASP A 56 -11.45 19.49 13.54
CA ASP A 56 -10.91 20.82 13.86
C ASP A 56 -11.90 21.65 14.70
N VAL A 57 -13.20 21.52 14.39
CA VAL A 57 -14.30 22.18 15.12
C VAL A 57 -15.22 21.12 15.72
N PRO A 58 -15.48 21.13 17.04
CA PRO A 58 -16.24 20.08 17.69
C PRO A 58 -17.71 20.11 17.28
N VAL A 59 -18.31 18.93 17.23
CA VAL A 59 -19.77 18.76 17.11
C VAL A 59 -20.29 18.29 18.46
N SER A 60 -21.30 18.97 19.01
CA SER A 60 -21.86 18.65 20.32
C SER A 60 -20.82 18.60 21.46
N GLY A 61 -19.75 19.41 21.36
CA GLY A 61 -18.66 19.44 22.34
C GLY A 61 -17.64 18.29 22.23
N LEU A 62 -17.78 17.41 21.24
CA LEU A 62 -16.91 16.26 21.02
C LEU A 62 -16.06 16.45 19.76
N TYR A 63 -14.78 16.10 19.89
CA TYR A 63 -13.80 16.21 18.82
C TYR A 63 -13.54 14.88 18.11
N ASN A 64 -13.60 13.76 18.83
CA ASN A 64 -13.22 12.44 18.31
C ASN A 64 -14.44 11.67 17.79
N TRP A 65 -14.34 11.20 16.56
CA TRP A 65 -15.44 10.56 15.85
C TRP A 65 -14.96 9.45 14.93
N PHE A 66 -15.92 8.65 14.46
CA PHE A 66 -15.72 7.55 13.53
C PHE A 66 -16.54 7.74 12.25
N ALA A 67 -15.93 7.44 11.11
CA ALA A 67 -16.60 7.44 9.81
C ALA A 67 -16.40 6.10 9.12
N TYR A 68 -17.48 5.56 8.56
CA TYR A 68 -17.41 4.35 7.74
C TYR A 68 -16.73 4.67 6.41
N ASP A 69 -15.60 4.04 6.13
CA ASP A 69 -14.73 4.40 5.00
C ASP A 69 -15.48 4.41 3.65
N PRO A 70 -16.31 3.40 3.30
CA PRO A 70 -17.01 3.40 2.01
C PRO A 70 -17.90 4.62 1.77
N HIS A 71 -18.28 5.36 2.82
CA HIS A 71 -19.15 6.53 2.73
C HIS A 71 -18.39 7.85 2.69
N ILE A 72 -17.09 7.83 2.90
CA ILE A 72 -16.27 9.03 2.94
C ILE A 72 -15.07 8.94 2.02
N ARG A 73 -14.46 10.09 1.76
CA ARG A 73 -13.15 10.22 1.15
C ARG A 73 -12.33 11.17 2.00
N ILE A 74 -11.10 10.78 2.29
CA ILE A 74 -10.15 11.64 2.99
C ILE A 74 -9.31 12.38 1.94
N GLU A 75 -9.41 13.70 1.92
CA GLU A 75 -8.46 14.58 1.24
C GLU A 75 -7.42 15.02 2.25
N ASP A 76 -6.21 14.52 2.09
CA ASP A 76 -5.08 14.95 2.89
C ASP A 76 -4.17 15.82 2.01
N PRO A 77 -4.08 17.13 2.27
CA PRO A 77 -3.16 18.00 1.54
C PRO A 77 -1.70 17.58 1.77
N ASP A 78 -1.40 16.86 2.87
CA ASP A 78 -0.11 16.22 3.12
C ASP A 78 -0.03 14.83 2.46
N VAL A 79 -0.16 14.78 1.13
CA VAL A 79 0.53 13.77 0.30
C VAL A 79 2.04 14.04 0.20
N ALA A 80 2.53 15.15 0.78
CA ALA A 80 3.94 15.51 0.83
C ALA A 80 4.80 14.40 1.46
N GLY A 81 4.28 13.67 2.45
CA GLY A 81 4.95 12.49 3.00
C GLY A 81 5.16 11.40 1.93
N GLY A 82 4.13 11.11 1.14
CA GLY A 82 4.12 10.07 0.11
C GLY A 82 4.93 10.38 -1.15
N GLN A 83 5.35 11.62 -1.39
CA GLN A 83 6.00 11.99 -2.65
C GLN A 83 7.27 11.16 -2.95
N GLY A 84 8.05 10.83 -1.92
CA GLY A 84 9.23 9.96 -2.06
C GLY A 84 8.88 8.59 -2.66
N ILE A 85 7.72 8.01 -2.31
CA ILE A 85 7.24 6.75 -2.90
C ILE A 85 6.93 6.92 -4.38
N LEU A 86 6.28 8.02 -4.78
CA LEU A 86 5.96 8.29 -6.18
C LEU A 86 7.22 8.53 -7.00
N ASP A 87 8.19 9.26 -6.45
CA ASP A 87 9.47 9.54 -7.10
C ASP A 87 10.29 8.25 -7.28
N ALA A 88 10.34 7.39 -6.26
CA ALA A 88 10.96 6.07 -6.34
C ALA A 88 10.29 5.20 -7.41
N VAL A 89 8.95 5.11 -7.45
CA VAL A 89 8.24 4.36 -8.49
C VAL A 89 8.51 4.93 -9.88
N LYS A 90 8.53 6.26 -10.04
CA LYS A 90 8.82 6.91 -11.32
C LYS A 90 10.26 6.64 -11.79
N LYS A 91 11.23 6.70 -10.87
CA LYS A 91 12.64 6.44 -11.16
C LYS A 91 12.89 4.98 -11.55
N VAL A 92 12.28 4.06 -10.82
CA VAL A 92 12.40 2.62 -11.07
C VAL A 92 11.60 2.22 -12.32
N ASN A 93 10.40 2.75 -12.52
CA ASN A 93 9.52 2.54 -13.66
C ASN A 93 9.28 1.05 -14.00
N ALA A 94 8.16 0.50 -13.53
CA ALA A 94 7.80 -0.89 -13.78
C ALA A 94 7.64 -1.24 -15.27
N GLU A 95 7.31 -0.26 -16.11
CA GLU A 95 6.97 -0.48 -17.52
C GLU A 95 8.20 -0.54 -18.44
N GLN A 96 9.39 -0.26 -17.93
CA GLN A 96 10.61 -0.32 -18.74
C GLN A 96 10.95 -1.77 -19.15
N PRO A 97 11.68 -1.96 -20.28
CA PRO A 97 12.00 -3.29 -20.82
C PRO A 97 12.64 -4.24 -19.82
N TYR A 98 13.40 -3.70 -18.87
CA TYR A 98 14.09 -4.47 -17.84
C TYR A 98 13.20 -5.39 -17.00
N TYR A 99 11.97 -4.97 -16.71
CA TYR A 99 11.03 -5.77 -15.92
C TYR A 99 9.99 -6.50 -16.77
N GLN A 100 10.09 -6.44 -18.10
CA GLN A 100 9.18 -7.19 -18.95
C GLN A 100 9.39 -8.69 -18.76
N LYS A 101 8.27 -9.40 -18.71
CA LYS A 101 8.23 -10.86 -18.59
C LYS A 101 9.04 -11.48 -19.73
N ARG A 102 10.01 -12.32 -19.39
CA ARG A 102 10.88 -13.00 -20.36
C ARG A 102 11.48 -14.24 -19.73
N ASP A 103 11.83 -15.22 -20.55
CA ASP A 103 12.51 -16.43 -20.12
C ASP A 103 14.01 -16.15 -19.96
N ILE A 104 14.47 -16.13 -18.71
CA ILE A 104 15.88 -15.94 -18.35
C ILE A 104 16.55 -17.24 -17.88
N THR A 105 15.78 -18.33 -17.73
CA THR A 105 16.31 -19.64 -17.31
C THR A 105 16.50 -20.61 -18.47
N GLY A 106 15.87 -20.34 -19.61
CA GLY A 106 15.90 -21.15 -20.82
C GLY A 106 14.96 -22.35 -20.79
N ASP A 107 13.98 -22.38 -19.87
CA ASP A 107 13.04 -23.49 -19.71
C ASP A 107 11.75 -23.34 -20.55
N GLY A 108 11.65 -22.26 -21.33
CA GLY A 108 10.49 -21.91 -22.15
C GLY A 108 9.36 -21.22 -21.37
N ILE A 109 9.52 -20.98 -20.07
CA ILE A 109 8.53 -20.33 -19.20
C ILE A 109 9.06 -18.95 -18.82
N ALA A 110 8.43 -17.91 -19.36
CA ALA A 110 8.86 -16.56 -19.04
C ALA A 110 8.64 -16.21 -17.55
N GLU A 111 9.68 -15.70 -16.88
CA GLU A 111 9.63 -15.24 -15.49
C GLU A 111 9.03 -13.83 -15.37
N THR A 112 8.49 -13.53 -14.18
CA THR A 112 8.07 -12.18 -13.80
C THR A 112 9.06 -11.60 -12.78
N PHE A 113 9.10 -10.27 -12.70
CA PHE A 113 10.17 -9.57 -11.98
C PHE A 113 9.62 -8.67 -10.86
N CYS A 114 8.50 -9.08 -10.25
CA CYS A 114 7.80 -8.26 -9.26
C CYS A 114 8.65 -8.02 -8.01
N ASN A 115 9.43 -9.02 -7.59
CA ASN A 115 10.40 -8.90 -6.49
C ASN A 115 11.62 -8.04 -6.86
N TRP A 116 12.06 -8.05 -8.13
CA TRP A 116 13.15 -7.17 -8.57
C TRP A 116 12.70 -5.72 -8.54
N PHE A 117 11.55 -5.43 -9.14
CA PHE A 117 10.94 -4.10 -9.09
C PHE A 117 10.73 -3.61 -7.65
N ALA A 118 10.18 -4.46 -6.77
CA ALA A 118 9.97 -4.09 -5.38
C ALA A 118 11.29 -3.85 -4.63
N GLY A 119 12.31 -4.69 -4.85
CA GLY A 119 13.62 -4.48 -4.25
C GLY A 119 14.29 -3.19 -4.71
N ASP A 120 14.22 -2.89 -6.01
CA ASP A 120 14.84 -1.68 -6.54
C ASP A 120 14.12 -0.40 -6.06
N PHE A 121 12.79 -0.48 -5.90
CA PHE A 121 12.00 0.57 -5.25
C PHE A 121 12.40 0.78 -3.79
N LEU A 122 12.53 -0.29 -3.01
CA LEU A 122 12.89 -0.21 -1.60
C LEU A 122 14.30 0.35 -1.39
N ASP A 123 15.24 0.02 -2.27
CA ASP A 123 16.58 0.63 -2.28
C ASP A 123 16.52 2.15 -2.50
N GLN A 124 15.56 2.67 -3.28
CA GLN A 124 15.44 4.13 -3.48
C GLN A 124 15.00 4.87 -2.22
N LEU A 125 14.47 4.15 -1.23
CA LEU A 125 13.98 4.67 0.03
C LEU A 125 14.86 4.23 1.21
N ASP A 126 16.06 3.73 0.94
CA ASP A 126 17.03 3.22 1.92
C ASP A 126 16.43 2.15 2.86
N VAL A 127 15.47 1.37 2.36
CA VAL A 127 14.85 0.26 3.11
C VAL A 127 15.66 -1.02 2.85
N PRO A 128 16.14 -1.71 3.91
CA PRO A 128 16.85 -2.97 3.74
C PRO A 128 16.00 -4.00 2.99
N VAL A 129 16.55 -4.49 1.87
CA VAL A 129 15.92 -5.53 1.04
C VAL A 129 16.64 -6.85 1.25
N PRO A 130 15.93 -7.89 1.68
CA PRO A 130 16.54 -9.20 1.73
C PRO A 130 16.88 -9.73 0.34
N ARG A 131 18.13 -10.14 0.18
CA ARG A 131 18.71 -10.56 -1.09
C ARG A 131 19.36 -11.93 -0.97
N TYR A 132 19.46 -12.63 -2.10
CA TYR A 132 20.27 -13.83 -2.18
C TYR A 132 21.77 -13.47 -2.12
N GLY A 133 22.61 -14.47 -1.87
CA GLY A 133 24.07 -14.33 -1.99
C GLY A 133 24.53 -14.25 -3.45
N PRO A 134 25.85 -14.04 -3.68
CA PRO A 134 26.43 -13.92 -5.02
C PRO A 134 26.17 -15.12 -5.94
N SER A 135 25.91 -16.30 -5.38
CA SER A 135 25.64 -17.54 -6.11
C SER A 135 24.30 -17.56 -6.85
N ALA A 136 23.35 -16.65 -6.55
CA ALA A 136 22.07 -16.57 -7.27
C ALA A 136 22.17 -15.93 -8.67
N GLY A 137 23.40 -15.64 -9.10
CA GLY A 137 23.71 -14.98 -10.36
C GLY A 137 23.39 -13.49 -10.35
N ASN A 138 23.87 -12.79 -11.38
CA ASN A 138 23.73 -11.35 -11.49
C ASN A 138 22.44 -10.94 -12.19
N TYR A 139 22.03 -9.71 -11.93
CA TYR A 139 21.09 -8.98 -12.78
C TYR A 139 21.63 -8.87 -14.21
N VAL A 140 20.73 -8.72 -15.20
CA VAL A 140 21.14 -8.30 -16.55
C VAL A 140 21.74 -6.90 -16.46
N LYS A 141 22.93 -6.69 -17.02
CA LYS A 141 23.63 -5.39 -17.04
C LYS A 141 23.59 -4.77 -18.46
N PRO A 142 23.53 -3.43 -18.57
CA PRO A 142 23.42 -2.46 -17.48
C PRO A 142 22.02 -2.43 -16.86
N HIS A 143 21.97 -2.24 -15.53
CA HIS A 143 20.71 -2.08 -14.81
C HIS A 143 20.19 -0.65 -14.96
N PRO A 144 18.88 -0.44 -15.19
CA PRO A 144 18.31 0.89 -15.41
C PRO A 144 18.52 1.87 -14.24
N VAL A 145 18.54 1.34 -13.01
CA VAL A 145 18.74 2.15 -11.80
C VAL A 145 20.19 2.24 -11.34
N TYR A 146 20.98 1.16 -11.52
CA TYR A 146 22.30 1.00 -10.88
C TYR A 146 23.47 1.00 -11.87
N GLY A 147 23.19 1.06 -13.17
CA GLY A 147 24.19 0.85 -14.21
C GLY A 147 24.92 -0.49 -14.01
N ASN A 148 26.23 -0.44 -13.81
CA ASN A 148 27.07 -1.63 -13.64
C ASN A 148 27.22 -2.09 -12.19
N ASN A 149 26.78 -1.29 -11.22
CA ASN A 149 26.97 -1.51 -9.79
C ASN A 149 25.69 -2.06 -9.13
N THR A 150 25.23 -3.19 -9.64
CA THR A 150 23.99 -3.82 -9.17
C THR A 150 24.18 -4.52 -7.83
N PRO A 151 23.24 -4.39 -6.87
CA PRO A 151 23.20 -5.25 -5.69
C PRO A 151 22.92 -6.71 -6.07
N ASN A 152 22.94 -7.63 -5.10
CA ASN A 152 22.47 -9.00 -5.33
C ASN A 152 20.97 -9.03 -5.59
N LYS A 153 20.46 -10.09 -6.24
CA LYS A 153 19.02 -10.23 -6.53
C LYS A 153 18.17 -10.28 -5.25
N PRO A 154 17.04 -9.55 -5.17
CA PRO A 154 16.06 -9.69 -4.11
C PRO A 154 15.56 -11.12 -4.03
N LYS A 155 15.23 -11.56 -2.81
CA LYS A 155 14.62 -12.88 -2.61
C LYS A 155 13.29 -12.98 -3.36
N SER A 156 12.81 -14.22 -3.56
CA SER A 156 11.52 -14.46 -4.20
C SER A 156 10.39 -13.75 -3.45
N ALA A 157 9.27 -13.44 -4.12
CA ALA A 157 8.13 -12.81 -3.45
C ALA A 157 7.59 -13.64 -2.26
N THR A 158 7.71 -14.97 -2.32
CA THR A 158 7.34 -15.85 -1.19
C THR A 158 8.30 -15.68 -0.01
N ASP A 159 9.59 -15.63 -0.27
CA ASP A 159 10.60 -15.47 0.79
C ASP A 159 10.51 -14.07 1.42
N LEU A 160 10.31 -13.04 0.59
CA LEU A 160 10.03 -11.68 1.05
C LEU A 160 8.77 -11.67 1.92
N PHE A 161 7.67 -12.29 1.49
CA PHE A 161 6.47 -12.40 2.33
C PHE A 161 6.77 -13.00 3.72
N ASN A 162 7.54 -14.09 3.76
CA ASN A 162 7.89 -14.76 5.01
C ASN A 162 8.81 -13.91 5.90
N GLU A 163 9.66 -13.07 5.31
CA GLU A 163 10.56 -12.18 6.04
C GLU A 163 9.84 -10.95 6.56
N LEU A 164 9.05 -10.28 5.71
CA LEU A 164 8.19 -9.18 6.11
C LEU A 164 7.22 -9.58 7.23
N SER A 165 6.69 -10.81 7.17
CA SER A 165 5.83 -11.37 8.23
C SER A 165 6.54 -11.58 9.56
N ARG A 166 7.87 -11.70 9.57
CA ARG A 166 8.70 -11.83 10.78
C ARG A 166 9.28 -10.48 11.25
N GLY A 167 8.94 -9.39 10.58
CA GLY A 167 9.47 -8.05 10.88
C GLY A 167 10.66 -7.63 10.02
N GLY A 168 11.11 -8.46 9.08
CA GLY A 168 12.38 -8.29 8.38
C GLY A 168 13.59 -8.49 9.30
N ASP A 169 14.79 -8.32 8.76
CA ASP A 169 16.03 -8.54 9.52
C ASP A 169 16.27 -7.49 10.60
N ASP A 170 15.67 -6.31 10.46
CA ASP A 170 15.76 -5.19 11.41
C ASP A 170 14.53 -5.04 12.31
N GLY A 171 13.54 -5.92 12.19
CA GLY A 171 12.30 -5.91 12.98
C GLY A 171 11.35 -4.75 12.70
N LYS A 172 11.56 -3.95 11.64
CA LYS A 172 10.78 -2.74 11.36
C LYS A 172 9.56 -2.94 10.47
N TRP A 173 9.39 -4.12 9.89
CA TRP A 173 8.20 -4.43 9.10
C TRP A 173 7.02 -4.81 9.99
N LYS A 174 5.86 -4.21 9.73
CA LYS A 174 4.61 -4.52 10.43
C LYS A 174 3.56 -4.97 9.45
N THR A 175 2.92 -6.09 9.74
CA THR A 175 1.71 -6.50 9.01
C THR A 175 0.55 -5.63 9.47
N VAL A 176 -0.18 -5.06 8.51
CA VAL A 176 -1.26 -4.11 8.80
C VAL A 176 -2.50 -4.37 7.93
N SER A 177 -3.62 -3.71 8.27
CA SER A 177 -4.84 -3.75 7.46
C SER A 177 -4.67 -2.95 6.15
N LYS A 178 -5.58 -3.17 5.18
CA LYS A 178 -5.62 -2.40 3.92
C LYS A 178 -5.71 -0.89 4.18
N ALA A 179 -6.50 -0.47 5.18
CA ALA A 179 -6.67 0.93 5.57
C ALA A 179 -5.35 1.54 6.05
N VAL A 180 -4.70 0.87 6.99
CA VAL A 180 -3.41 1.30 7.54
C VAL A 180 -2.36 1.37 6.44
N ALA A 181 -2.35 0.44 5.50
CA ALA A 181 -1.41 0.45 4.38
C ALA A 181 -1.56 1.71 3.50
N ILE A 182 -2.79 2.08 3.15
CA ILE A 182 -3.05 3.29 2.34
C ILE A 182 -2.63 4.55 3.08
N SER A 183 -3.06 4.68 4.35
CA SER A 183 -2.70 5.83 5.18
C SER A 183 -1.18 5.90 5.40
N SER A 184 -0.52 4.77 5.62
CA SER A 184 0.94 4.71 5.80
C SER A 184 1.68 5.14 4.54
N ALA A 185 1.25 4.68 3.37
CA ALA A 185 1.82 5.12 2.09
C ALA A 185 1.64 6.64 1.90
N LYS A 186 0.43 7.18 2.15
CA LYS A 186 0.17 8.63 2.09
C LYS A 186 1.10 9.43 3.01
N ASN A 187 1.39 8.88 4.18
CA ASN A 187 2.33 9.42 5.17
C ASN A 187 3.81 9.15 4.86
N GLY A 188 4.15 8.66 3.66
CA GLY A 188 5.53 8.46 3.24
C GLY A 188 6.19 7.18 3.72
N LYS A 189 5.46 6.31 4.43
CA LYS A 189 6.03 5.04 4.87
C LYS A 189 6.06 4.04 3.73
N PRO A 190 7.22 3.44 3.42
CA PRO A 190 7.33 2.37 2.42
C PRO A 190 6.34 1.26 2.75
N THR A 191 5.45 0.98 1.81
CA THR A 191 4.33 0.06 2.01
C THR A 191 4.21 -0.88 0.82
N VAL A 192 4.08 -2.18 1.07
CA VAL A 192 3.94 -3.21 0.05
C VAL A 192 2.73 -4.09 0.30
N ALA A 193 2.05 -4.48 -0.76
CA ALA A 193 1.12 -5.60 -0.76
C ALA A 193 1.90 -6.85 -1.19
N CYS A 194 1.78 -7.95 -0.46
CA CYS A 194 2.52 -9.17 -0.78
C CYS A 194 1.72 -10.42 -0.42
N CYS A 195 1.83 -11.47 -1.24
CA CYS A 195 1.27 -12.78 -0.97
C CYS A 195 2.30 -13.88 -1.24
N PRO A 196 2.29 -14.98 -0.46
CA PRO A 196 3.16 -16.11 -0.73
C PRO A 196 2.67 -16.88 -1.96
N ARG A 197 3.44 -17.90 -2.36
CA ARG A 197 2.99 -18.87 -3.36
C ARG A 197 1.65 -19.51 -2.95
N PRO A 198 0.64 -19.57 -3.84
CA PRO A 198 -0.60 -20.29 -3.57
C PRO A 198 -0.35 -21.80 -3.44
N THR A 199 -1.15 -22.47 -2.60
CA THR A 199 -1.05 -23.93 -2.35
C THR A 199 -1.32 -24.79 -3.59
N ARG A 200 -2.11 -24.29 -4.55
CA ARG A 200 -2.47 -25.00 -5.80
C ARG A 200 -1.58 -24.68 -7.00
N GLY A 201 -0.35 -24.21 -6.75
CA GLY A 201 0.60 -23.82 -7.80
C GLY A 201 0.60 -22.31 -8.09
N GLY A 202 1.62 -21.85 -8.84
CA GLY A 202 1.89 -20.43 -9.10
C GLY A 202 3.09 -19.88 -8.33
N GLN A 203 3.34 -18.57 -8.46
CA GLN A 203 4.40 -17.84 -7.76
C GLN A 203 3.78 -16.88 -6.73
N GLY A 204 4.55 -16.50 -5.71
CA GLY A 204 4.18 -15.36 -4.85
C GLY A 204 4.06 -14.07 -5.65
N HIS A 205 3.58 -12.99 -5.02
CA HIS A 205 3.50 -11.70 -5.66
C HIS A 205 3.77 -10.58 -4.66
N ILE A 206 4.38 -9.49 -5.13
CA ILE A 206 4.63 -8.28 -4.36
C ILE A 206 4.41 -7.07 -5.25
N ALA A 207 3.82 -6.02 -4.69
CA ALA A 207 3.59 -4.74 -5.35
C ALA A 207 3.72 -3.60 -4.34
N ILE A 208 4.02 -2.41 -4.83
CA ILE A 208 4.12 -1.19 -4.02
C ILE A 208 2.74 -0.60 -3.83
N VAL A 209 2.34 -0.30 -2.60
CA VAL A 209 1.13 0.47 -2.32
C VAL A 209 1.44 1.93 -2.57
N LEU A 210 0.66 2.57 -3.46
CA LEU A 210 0.88 3.96 -3.81
C LEU A 210 0.21 4.88 -2.80
N PRO A 211 0.76 6.09 -2.56
CA PRO A 211 0.20 7.10 -1.64
C PRO A 211 -1.02 7.80 -2.25
N LYS A 212 -1.91 7.04 -2.89
CA LYS A 212 -3.13 7.51 -3.54
C LYS A 212 -4.20 6.42 -3.52
N GLY A 213 -5.44 6.81 -3.79
CA GLY A 213 -6.60 5.93 -3.75
C GLY A 213 -7.29 5.90 -2.38
N SER A 214 -8.19 4.93 -2.25
CA SER A 214 -9.09 4.67 -1.10
C SER A 214 -9.18 3.17 -0.82
N LEU A 215 -9.88 2.71 0.22
CA LEU A 215 -10.03 1.27 0.46
C LEU A 215 -10.70 0.54 -0.71
N SER A 216 -11.68 1.18 -1.34
CA SER A 216 -12.41 0.66 -2.50
C SER A 216 -11.67 0.80 -3.83
N ASP A 217 -10.62 1.62 -3.88
CA ASP A 217 -9.78 1.85 -5.07
C ASP A 217 -8.30 1.99 -4.67
N MET A 218 -7.77 0.98 -3.99
CA MET A 218 -6.35 0.97 -3.62
C MET A 218 -5.51 0.93 -4.90
N ARG A 219 -4.51 1.80 -4.98
CA ARG A 219 -3.60 1.90 -6.12
C ARG A 219 -2.26 1.26 -5.80
N ILE A 220 -1.74 0.50 -6.74
CA ILE A 220 -0.44 -0.16 -6.64
C ILE A 220 0.42 0.09 -7.88
N ALA A 221 1.74 -0.06 -7.73
CA ALA A 221 2.68 -0.23 -8.83
C ALA A 221 3.30 -1.64 -8.76
N GLN A 222 3.46 -2.31 -9.91
CA GLN A 222 4.02 -3.65 -9.97
C GLN A 222 4.72 -3.95 -11.29
N ALA A 223 5.61 -4.95 -11.24
CA ALA A 223 6.17 -5.60 -12.42
C ALA A 223 5.95 -7.12 -12.41
N GLY A 224 4.69 -7.56 -12.38
CA GLY A 224 4.30 -8.97 -12.36
C GLY A 224 3.89 -9.50 -13.73
N SER A 225 2.71 -10.12 -13.81
CA SER A 225 2.12 -10.56 -15.08
C SER A 225 1.72 -9.38 -15.97
N ARG A 226 1.45 -8.23 -15.36
CA ARG A 226 1.20 -6.95 -16.02
C ARG A 226 2.01 -5.88 -15.31
N ASN A 227 2.87 -5.21 -16.06
CA ASN A 227 3.65 -4.10 -15.53
C ASN A 227 2.80 -2.83 -15.55
N SER A 228 2.85 -2.07 -14.47
CA SER A 228 2.25 -0.74 -14.41
C SER A 228 2.79 0.06 -13.24
N ASN A 229 2.98 1.36 -13.47
CA ASN A 229 3.29 2.31 -12.40
C ASN A 229 2.06 2.76 -11.60
N ASP A 230 0.85 2.43 -12.07
CA ASP A 230 -0.40 2.77 -11.41
C ASP A 230 -1.57 1.91 -11.91
N MET A 231 -2.01 0.98 -11.07
CA MET A 231 -3.21 0.19 -11.32
C MET A 231 -3.99 -0.11 -10.04
N ARG A 232 -5.24 -0.55 -10.21
CA ARG A 232 -6.04 -1.06 -9.10
C ARG A 232 -5.40 -2.30 -8.51
N PHE A 233 -5.39 -2.38 -7.18
CA PHE A 233 -4.93 -3.55 -6.43
C PHE A 233 -5.59 -4.85 -6.92
N GLU A 234 -6.90 -4.83 -7.12
CA GLU A 234 -7.70 -5.98 -7.55
C GLU A 234 -7.35 -6.39 -8.99
N THR A 235 -7.03 -5.42 -9.87
CA THR A 235 -6.55 -5.72 -11.23
C THR A 235 -5.16 -6.34 -11.20
N GLY A 236 -4.27 -5.87 -10.32
CA GLY A 236 -2.91 -6.35 -10.27
C GLY A 236 -2.73 -7.70 -9.58
N PHE A 237 -3.45 -7.94 -8.49
CA PHE A 237 -3.40 -9.20 -7.75
C PHE A 237 -4.38 -10.25 -8.29
N GLY A 238 -5.46 -9.83 -8.94
CA GLY A 238 -6.50 -10.73 -9.44
C GLY A 238 -7.01 -11.65 -8.33
N SER A 239 -7.01 -12.96 -8.60
CA SER A 239 -7.42 -13.98 -7.62
C SER A 239 -6.55 -14.07 -6.37
N LYS A 240 -5.35 -13.47 -6.36
CA LYS A 240 -4.47 -13.42 -5.18
C LYS A 240 -4.81 -12.29 -4.23
N ALA A 241 -5.76 -11.40 -4.58
CA ALA A 241 -6.11 -10.26 -3.75
C ALA A 241 -6.60 -10.69 -2.35
N SER A 242 -7.30 -11.83 -2.25
CA SER A 242 -7.81 -12.36 -0.99
C SER A 242 -6.74 -12.95 -0.06
N SER A 243 -5.57 -13.31 -0.58
CA SER A 243 -4.45 -13.85 0.19
C SER A 243 -3.31 -12.86 0.42
N ALA A 244 -3.43 -11.65 -0.13
CA ALA A 244 -2.45 -10.59 0.06
C ALA A 244 -2.52 -10.04 1.48
N LYS A 245 -1.34 -9.81 2.05
CA LYS A 245 -1.17 -9.01 3.27
C LYS A 245 -0.49 -7.70 2.91
N PHE A 246 -0.66 -6.70 3.76
CA PHE A 246 -0.01 -5.41 3.62
C PHE A 246 1.05 -5.25 4.69
N PHE A 247 2.22 -4.75 4.28
CA PHE A 247 3.36 -4.56 5.14
C PHE A 247 3.83 -3.12 5.05
N VAL A 248 4.05 -2.49 6.20
CA VAL A 248 4.55 -1.11 6.34
C VAL A 248 5.90 -1.16 7.02
N TYR A 249 6.85 -0.40 6.50
CA TYR A 249 8.17 -0.21 7.11
C TYR A 249 8.18 1.02 8.04
N GLY A 250 8.65 0.85 9.28
CA GLY A 250 8.92 1.93 10.23
C GLY A 250 8.27 1.84 11.60
#